data_AF-A0A6I3KGM5-F1
#
_entry.id   AF-A0A6I3KGM5-F1
#
_cell.length_a   1.000
_cell.length_b   1.000
_cell.length_c   1.000
_cell.angle_alpha   90.00
_cell.angle_beta   90.00
_cell.angle_gamma   90.00
#
_symmetry.space_group_name_H-M   'P 1'
#
loop_
_entity.id
_entity.type
_entity.pdbx_description
1 polymer ?
#
loop_
_entity_poly.entity_id
_entity_poly.type
_entity_poly.pdbx_seq_one_letter_code
_entity_poly.pdbx_strand_id
1 'polypeptide(L)'
;MARARRGRVRAIPRDGYRSTAEHRVAEALKTAGVPVIYEKHRLPYTHPATNHHYTPDFVLPNGIAIEVKGFLLMDSRKTLLLVREQHPDLDLRLVINKLTARVQGLKKLNLAQWCDKFGFAWAVGAVPLDWLKERPKAKRVKAIEAFVR
;
A
#
# COMPACT_ATOMS: atom_id res chain seq x y z
N MET A 1 24.65 -28.01 8.46
CA MET A 1 23.36 -28.10 9.19
C MET A 1 22.98 -26.72 9.72
N ALA A 2 22.02 -26.04 9.08
CA ALA A 2 21.59 -24.70 9.48
C ALA A 2 20.33 -24.79 10.34
N ARG A 3 20.42 -24.32 11.59
CA ARG A 3 19.31 -24.33 12.56
C ARG A 3 18.33 -23.20 12.21
N ALA A 4 17.16 -23.55 11.69
CA ALA A 4 16.09 -22.59 11.45
C ALA A 4 15.66 -21.92 12.76
N ARG A 5 15.79 -20.59 12.85
CA ARG A 5 15.22 -19.78 13.95
C ARG A 5 13.69 -19.82 13.83
N ARG A 6 13.05 -20.77 14.54
CA ARG A 6 11.60 -20.76 14.74
C ARG A 6 11.22 -19.45 15.42
N GLY A 7 10.40 -18.63 14.78
CA GLY A 7 9.80 -17.45 15.40
C GLY A 7 9.09 -17.87 16.69
N ARG A 8 9.55 -17.36 17.83
CA ARG A 8 8.95 -17.63 19.13
C ARG A 8 7.58 -16.96 19.13
N VAL A 9 6.52 -17.74 18.94
CA VAL A 9 5.15 -17.28 19.20
C VAL A 9 5.12 -16.84 20.66
N ARG A 10 5.09 -15.52 20.90
CA ARG A 10 4.96 -15.00 22.26
C ARG A 10 3.52 -15.28 22.68
N ALA A 11 3.35 -16.14 23.68
CA ALA A 11 2.06 -16.33 24.31
C ALA A 11 1.53 -14.96 24.77
N ILE A 12 0.31 -14.62 24.35
CA ILE A 12 -0.40 -13.45 24.87
C ILE A 12 -0.70 -13.75 26.35
N PRO A 13 -0.36 -12.88 27.31
CA PRO A 13 -0.66 -13.09 28.72
C PRO A 13 -2.16 -13.32 28.93
N ARG A 14 -2.52 -14.20 29.88
CA ARG A 14 -3.92 -14.59 30.14
C ARG A 14 -4.76 -13.48 30.79
N ASP A 15 -4.13 -12.35 31.13
CA ASP A 15 -4.66 -11.32 32.02
C ASP A 15 -5.10 -10.03 31.27
N GLY A 16 -5.35 -10.12 29.96
CA GLY A 16 -5.87 -9.01 29.16
C GLY A 16 -4.84 -8.00 28.65
N TYR A 17 -3.56 -8.16 29.00
CA TYR A 17 -2.46 -7.35 28.45
C TYR A 17 -2.12 -7.76 27.02
N ARG A 18 -1.81 -6.79 26.15
CA ARG A 18 -1.56 -7.04 24.72
C ARG A 18 -0.18 -7.62 24.46
N SER A 19 0.73 -7.51 25.43
CA SER A 19 2.07 -8.10 25.32
C SER A 19 2.63 -8.59 26.64
N THR A 20 3.60 -9.51 26.55
CA THR A 20 4.35 -9.99 27.72
C THR A 20 5.17 -8.90 28.39
N ALA A 21 5.54 -7.85 27.67
CA ALA A 21 6.24 -6.70 28.23
C ALA A 21 5.28 -5.88 29.10
N GLU A 22 4.08 -5.58 28.60
CA GLU A 22 3.05 -4.87 29.36
C GLU A 22 2.67 -5.62 30.65
N HIS A 23 2.48 -6.94 30.57
CA HIS A 23 2.17 -7.73 31.76
C HIS A 23 3.28 -7.64 32.84
N ARG A 24 4.55 -7.72 32.44
CA ARG A 24 5.67 -7.58 33.39
C ARG A 24 5.70 -6.20 34.06
N VAL A 25 5.42 -5.15 33.30
CA VAL A 25 5.35 -3.79 33.82
C VAL A 25 4.17 -3.65 34.79
N ALA A 26 3.01 -4.21 34.46
CA ALA A 26 1.84 -4.18 35.33
C ALA A 26 2.08 -4.91 36.67
N GLU A 27 2.72 -6.08 36.65
CA GLU A 27 3.07 -6.82 37.87
C GLU A 27 4.10 -6.05 38.73
N ALA A 28 5.07 -5.37 38.11
CA ALA A 28 6.01 -4.52 38.82
C ALA A 28 5.30 -3.33 39.51
N LEU A 29 4.39 -2.67 38.81
CA LEU A 29 3.59 -1.55 39.35
C LEU A 29 2.66 -2.01 40.49
N LYS A 30 2.04 -3.18 40.34
CA LYS A 30 1.24 -3.83 41.38
C LYS A 30 2.07 -4.18 42.61
N THR A 31 3.26 -4.74 42.42
CA THR A 31 4.20 -5.06 43.51
C THR A 31 4.65 -3.79 44.24
N ALA A 32 4.83 -2.69 43.51
CA ALA A 32 5.14 -1.38 44.09
C ALA A 32 3.93 -0.70 44.75
N GLY A 33 2.75 -1.31 44.75
CA GLY A 33 1.52 -0.75 45.33
C GLY A 33 0.98 0.47 44.59
N VAL A 34 1.38 0.68 43.33
CA VAL A 34 0.96 1.83 42.53
C VAL A 34 -0.33 1.50 41.78
N PRO A 35 -1.46 2.15 42.08
CA PRO A 35 -2.70 1.94 41.34
C PRO A 35 -2.55 2.53 39.94
N VAL A 36 -2.87 1.74 38.91
CA VAL A 36 -2.80 2.17 37.50
C VAL A 36 -4.06 1.84 36.73
N ILE A 37 -4.35 2.67 35.73
CA ILE A 37 -5.46 2.49 34.80
C ILE A 37 -4.89 2.06 33.45
N TYR A 38 -5.13 0.81 33.06
CA TYR A 38 -4.67 0.26 31.80
C TYR A 38 -5.71 0.48 30.68
N GLU A 39 -5.31 1.13 29.58
CA GLU A 39 -6.07 1.33 28.33
C GLU A 39 -7.51 1.90 28.43
N LYS A 40 -7.87 2.59 29.52
CA LYS A 40 -9.22 3.20 29.66
C LYS A 40 -9.36 4.59 29.05
N HIS A 41 -8.26 5.34 28.94
CA HIS A 41 -8.28 6.70 28.42
C HIS A 41 -7.85 6.74 26.95
N ARG A 42 -8.48 7.62 26.18
CA ARG A 42 -8.12 7.90 24.78
C ARG A 42 -7.86 9.39 24.63
N LEU A 43 -6.75 9.72 24.02
CA LEU A 43 -6.40 11.10 23.68
C LEU A 43 -6.74 11.33 22.20
N PRO A 44 -7.68 12.22 21.85
CA PRO A 44 -7.90 12.60 20.47
C PRO A 44 -6.67 13.38 19.96
N TYR A 45 -6.30 13.12 18.70
CA TYR A 45 -5.25 13.85 18.01
C TYR A 45 -5.50 13.83 16.50
N THR A 46 -4.97 14.83 15.80
CA THR A 46 -5.09 14.95 14.34
C THR A 46 -3.75 14.58 13.69
N HIS A 47 -3.81 13.74 12.67
CA HIS A 47 -2.69 13.56 11.73
C HIS A 47 -2.82 14.60 10.62
N PRO A 48 -1.92 15.59 10.52
CA PRO A 48 -2.00 16.61 9.47
C PRO A 48 -1.78 15.98 8.09
N ALA A 49 -2.34 16.62 7.06
CA ALA A 49 -2.09 16.24 5.68
C ALA A 49 -0.60 16.44 5.35
N THR A 50 -0.03 15.47 4.62
CA THR A 50 1.34 15.52 4.13
C THR A 50 1.33 15.47 2.61
N ASN A 51 2.13 16.32 1.96
CA ASN A 51 2.26 16.33 0.51
C ASN A 51 3.29 15.28 0.06
N HIS A 52 2.95 14.55 -0.99
CA HIS A 52 3.80 13.52 -1.60
C HIS A 52 3.78 13.69 -3.11
N HIS A 53 4.87 13.28 -3.77
CA HIS A 53 4.94 13.22 -5.22
C HIS A 53 4.84 11.76 -5.66
N TYR A 54 4.10 11.51 -6.73
CA TYR A 54 4.05 10.21 -7.39
C TYR A 54 4.74 10.32 -8.74
N THR A 55 5.69 9.42 -8.99
CA THR A 55 6.42 9.33 -10.24
C THR A 55 6.11 7.99 -10.88
N PRO A 56 5.35 7.94 -11.98
CA PRO A 56 5.16 6.70 -12.72
C PRO A 56 6.48 6.25 -13.35
N ASP A 57 6.66 4.95 -13.52
CA ASP A 57 7.88 4.39 -14.12
C ASP A 57 8.10 4.89 -15.56
N PHE A 58 7.03 5.00 -16.34
CA PHE A 58 7.09 5.48 -17.73
C PHE A 58 5.91 6.38 -18.09
N VAL A 59 6.12 7.25 -19.06
CA VAL A 59 5.08 8.07 -19.68
C VAL A 59 5.20 7.96 -21.19
N LEU A 60 4.11 7.58 -21.84
CA LEU A 60 4.04 7.49 -23.29
C LEU A 60 3.72 8.86 -23.92
N PRO A 61 4.15 9.14 -25.17
CA PRO A 61 3.85 10.41 -25.85
C PRO A 61 2.36 10.71 -26.02
N ASN A 62 1.49 9.69 -25.94
CA ASN A 62 0.04 9.84 -26.02
C ASN A 62 -0.64 10.18 -24.67
N GLY A 63 0.15 10.39 -23.61
CA GLY A 63 -0.32 10.78 -22.28
C GLY A 63 -0.71 9.62 -21.37
N ILE A 64 -0.42 8.37 -21.74
CA ILE A 64 -0.59 7.22 -20.85
C ILE A 64 0.61 7.13 -19.91
N ALA A 65 0.36 7.12 -18.60
CA ALA A 65 1.35 6.81 -17.58
C ALA A 65 1.33 5.29 -17.28
N ILE A 66 2.50 4.71 -17.10
CA ILE A 66 2.68 3.28 -16.88
C ILE A 66 3.48 3.05 -15.61
N GLU A 67 2.95 2.19 -14.75
CA GLU A 67 3.63 1.66 -13.57
C GLU A 67 3.87 0.16 -13.74
N VAL A 68 5.10 -0.31 -13.52
CA VAL A 68 5.46 -1.72 -13.54
C VAL A 68 5.46 -2.27 -12.12
N LYS A 69 4.64 -3.29 -11.85
CA LYS A 69 4.57 -3.91 -10.50
C LYS A 69 4.70 -5.43 -10.55
N GLY A 70 5.73 -5.93 -9.86
CA GLY A 70 5.85 -7.36 -9.56
C GLY A 70 5.17 -7.78 -8.25
N PHE A 71 4.97 -6.82 -7.34
CA PHE A 71 4.33 -7.00 -6.05
C PHE A 71 3.66 -5.69 -5.63
N LEU A 72 2.54 -5.79 -4.91
CA LEU A 72 1.77 -4.61 -4.52
C LEU A 72 1.72 -4.49 -2.99
N LEU A 73 2.54 -3.59 -2.46
CA LEU A 73 2.66 -3.31 -1.03
C LEU A 73 1.38 -2.65 -0.46
N MET A 74 1.22 -2.63 0.86
CA MET A 74 0.13 -1.90 1.52
C MET A 74 0.15 -0.40 1.16
N ASP A 75 1.31 0.24 1.22
CA ASP A 75 1.41 1.69 0.99
C ASP A 75 1.25 2.03 -0.49
N SER A 76 1.83 1.23 -1.39
CA SER A 76 1.64 1.42 -2.85
C SER A 76 0.18 1.36 -3.26
N ARG A 77 -0.65 0.52 -2.63
CA ARG A 77 -2.10 0.52 -2.88
C ARG A 77 -2.75 1.85 -2.55
N LYS A 78 -2.43 2.39 -1.37
CA LYS A 78 -3.00 3.65 -0.91
C LYS A 78 -2.58 4.77 -1.86
N THR A 79 -1.30 4.84 -2.22
CA THR A 79 -0.79 5.81 -3.17
C THR A 79 -1.50 5.73 -4.51
N LEU A 80 -1.60 4.55 -5.14
CA LEU A 80 -2.26 4.40 -6.44
C LEU A 80 -3.73 4.82 -6.41
N LEU A 81 -4.46 4.47 -5.34
CA LEU A 81 -5.86 4.85 -5.18
C LEU A 81 -6.02 6.37 -4.98
N LEU A 82 -5.19 6.97 -4.13
CA LEU A 82 -5.19 8.43 -3.90
C LEU A 82 -4.82 9.20 -5.16
N VAL A 83 -3.82 8.75 -5.91
CA VAL A 83 -3.43 9.37 -7.19
C VAL A 83 -4.59 9.33 -8.17
N ARG A 84 -5.27 8.18 -8.31
CA ARG A 84 -6.44 8.06 -9.19
C ARG A 84 -7.58 8.98 -8.76
N GLU A 85 -7.85 9.05 -7.46
CA GLU A 85 -8.91 9.89 -6.90
C GLU A 85 -8.64 11.38 -7.09
N GLN A 86 -7.40 11.81 -6.83
CA GLN A 86 -7.00 13.22 -6.88
C GLN A 86 -6.65 13.70 -8.30
N HIS A 87 -6.29 12.79 -9.21
CA HIS A 87 -5.91 13.08 -10.59
C HIS A 87 -6.73 12.22 -11.59
N PRO A 88 -8.05 12.46 -11.71
CA PRO A 88 -8.92 11.63 -12.56
C PRO A 88 -8.59 11.72 -14.07
N ASP A 89 -7.91 12.77 -14.52
CA ASP A 89 -7.48 12.92 -15.91
C ASP A 89 -6.16 12.21 -16.22
N LEU A 90 -5.44 11.71 -15.20
CA LEU A 90 -4.24 10.89 -15.38
C LEU A 90 -4.64 9.46 -15.79
N ASP A 91 -4.29 9.06 -17.02
CA ASP A 91 -4.47 7.68 -17.48
C ASP A 91 -3.30 6.81 -17.00
N LEU A 92 -3.41 6.34 -15.76
CA LEU A 92 -2.44 5.45 -15.12
C LEU A 92 -2.81 3.99 -15.35
N ARG A 93 -1.89 3.25 -16.00
CA ARG A 93 -2.03 1.81 -16.29
C ARG A 93 -0.92 1.01 -15.64
N LEU A 94 -1.17 -0.27 -15.39
CA LEU A 94 -0.22 -1.15 -14.73
C LEU A 94 0.30 -2.25 -15.66
N VAL A 95 1.60 -2.47 -15.69
CA VAL A 95 2.19 -3.68 -16.27
C VAL A 95 2.61 -4.59 -15.11
N ILE A 96 1.95 -5.73 -14.98
CA ILE A 96 2.27 -6.72 -13.94
C ILE A 96 3.21 -7.76 -14.48
N ASN A 97 4.15 -8.25 -13.67
CA ASN A 97 5.14 -9.22 -14.15
C ASN A 97 4.53 -10.60 -14.49
N LYS A 98 3.44 -10.99 -13.82
CA LYS A 98 2.73 -12.27 -14.05
C LYS A 98 1.31 -12.22 -13.49
N LEU A 99 0.40 -13.01 -14.06
CA LEU A 99 -0.99 -13.13 -13.61
C LEU A 99 -1.13 -13.61 -12.15
N THR A 100 -0.14 -14.36 -11.65
CA THR A 100 -0.13 -14.88 -10.28
C THR A 100 0.48 -13.92 -9.25
N ALA A 101 0.91 -12.72 -9.66
CA ALA A 101 1.45 -11.71 -8.76
C ALA A 101 0.44 -11.38 -7.65
N ARG A 102 0.90 -11.34 -6.40
CA ARG A 102 0.03 -11.22 -5.23
C ARG A 102 0.05 -9.83 -4.63
N VAL A 103 -1.10 -9.42 -4.08
CA VAL A 103 -1.18 -8.22 -3.25
C VAL A 103 -0.66 -8.57 -1.84
N GLN A 104 0.23 -7.75 -1.30
CA GLN A 104 0.85 -8.01 0.00
C GLN A 104 -0.20 -8.18 1.11
N GLY A 105 -0.03 -9.21 1.94
CA GLY A 105 -0.92 -9.49 3.07
C GLY A 105 -2.30 -10.03 2.68
N LEU A 106 -2.63 -10.14 1.37
CA LEU A 106 -3.89 -10.71 0.90
C LEU A 106 -3.65 -12.04 0.20
N LYS A 107 -4.08 -13.14 0.84
CA LYS A 107 -3.85 -14.50 0.32
C LYS A 107 -4.67 -14.81 -0.95
N LYS A 108 -5.88 -14.27 -1.06
CA LYS A 108 -6.84 -14.61 -2.13
C LYS A 108 -6.88 -13.63 -3.30
N LEU A 109 -6.21 -12.47 -3.20
CA LEU A 109 -6.29 -11.41 -4.21
C LEU A 109 -4.96 -11.28 -4.97
N ASN A 110 -4.99 -11.51 -6.27
CA ASN A 110 -3.86 -11.22 -7.14
C ASN A 110 -3.90 -9.78 -7.67
N LEU A 111 -2.82 -9.31 -8.30
CA LEU A 111 -2.73 -7.93 -8.81
C LEU A 111 -3.72 -7.66 -9.94
N ALA A 112 -3.94 -8.60 -10.85
CA ALA A 112 -4.90 -8.45 -11.95
C ALA A 112 -6.31 -8.18 -11.41
N GLN A 113 -6.80 -9.03 -10.51
CA GLN A 113 -8.09 -8.86 -9.82
C GLN A 113 -8.17 -7.56 -9.03
N TRP A 114 -7.05 -7.11 -8.45
CA TRP A 114 -7.00 -5.81 -7.77
C TRP A 114 -7.15 -4.67 -8.79
N CYS A 115 -6.45 -4.72 -9.92
CA CYS A 115 -6.58 -3.73 -10.99
C CYS A 115 -8.02 -3.66 -11.52
N ASP A 116 -8.63 -4.81 -11.80
CA ASP A 116 -10.04 -4.89 -12.24
C ASP A 116 -10.98 -4.26 -11.22
N LYS A 117 -10.82 -4.62 -9.94
CA LYS A 117 -11.66 -4.13 -8.85
C LYS A 117 -11.60 -2.60 -8.69
N PHE A 118 -10.44 -1.99 -8.92
CA PHE A 118 -10.21 -0.56 -8.75
C PHE A 118 -10.14 0.22 -10.07
N GLY A 119 -10.46 -0.45 -11.19
CA GLY A 119 -10.61 0.16 -12.51
C GLY A 119 -9.29 0.59 -13.17
N PHE A 120 -8.17 -0.02 -12.83
CA PHE A 120 -6.90 0.22 -13.53
C PHE A 120 -6.79 -0.69 -14.75
N ALA A 121 -6.55 -0.12 -15.93
CA ALA A 121 -6.17 -0.93 -17.08
C ALA A 121 -4.80 -1.56 -16.82
N TRP A 122 -4.65 -2.82 -17.20
CA TRP A 122 -3.43 -3.57 -16.91
C TRP A 122 -3.03 -4.53 -18.04
N ALA A 123 -1.77 -4.90 -18.05
CA ALA A 123 -1.18 -5.88 -18.98
C ALA A 123 -0.13 -6.74 -18.27
N VAL A 124 0.31 -7.84 -18.90
CA VAL A 124 1.29 -8.77 -18.31
C VAL A 124 2.60 -8.72 -19.08
N GLY A 125 3.70 -8.49 -18.37
CA GLY A 125 5.07 -8.63 -18.85
C GLY A 125 5.55 -7.53 -19.81
N ALA A 126 4.65 -6.97 -20.63
CA ALA A 126 4.96 -5.92 -21.59
C ALA A 126 3.79 -4.96 -21.79
N VAL A 127 4.11 -3.78 -22.33
CA VAL A 127 3.13 -2.79 -22.78
C VAL A 127 2.48 -3.29 -24.08
N PRO A 128 1.15 -3.46 -24.14
CA PRO A 128 0.47 -3.89 -25.36
C PRO A 128 0.62 -2.88 -26.49
N LEU A 129 0.67 -3.38 -27.73
CA LEU A 129 0.77 -2.53 -28.91
C LEU A 129 -0.40 -1.54 -29.02
N ASP A 130 -1.58 -1.93 -28.56
CA ASP A 130 -2.78 -1.09 -28.58
C ASP A 130 -2.61 0.15 -27.69
N TRP A 131 -1.90 0.06 -26.58
CA TRP A 131 -1.61 1.23 -25.73
C TRP A 131 -0.63 2.17 -26.43
N LEU A 132 0.37 1.63 -27.13
CA LEU A 132 1.35 2.41 -27.88
C LEU A 132 0.72 3.14 -29.07
N LYS A 133 -0.28 2.53 -29.72
CA LYS A 133 -0.98 3.08 -30.88
C LYS A 133 -2.20 3.93 -30.51
N GLU A 134 -2.57 3.99 -29.23
CA GLU A 134 -3.72 4.77 -28.79
C GLU A 134 -3.50 6.25 -29.10
N ARG A 135 -4.51 6.91 -29.69
CA ARG A 135 -4.41 8.33 -30.03
C ARG A 135 -4.26 9.16 -28.76
N PRO A 136 -3.41 10.21 -28.78
CA PRO A 136 -3.30 11.14 -27.67
C PRO A 136 -4.66 11.76 -27.33
N LYS A 137 -4.94 11.92 -26.03
CA LYS A 137 -6.10 12.69 -25.56
C LYS A 137 -5.61 13.93 -24.83
N ALA A 138 -6.15 15.10 -25.21
CA ALA A 138 -5.70 16.39 -24.68
C ALA A 138 -5.67 16.43 -23.14
N LYS A 139 -6.70 15.89 -22.48
CA LYS A 139 -6.77 15.83 -21.00
C LYS A 139 -5.61 15.05 -20.39
N ARG A 140 -5.26 13.90 -20.97
CA ARG A 140 -4.18 13.03 -20.46
C ARG A 140 -2.82 13.68 -20.62
N VAL A 141 -2.56 14.23 -21.81
CA VAL A 141 -1.31 14.94 -22.10
C VAL A 141 -1.15 16.13 -21.17
N LYS A 142 -2.20 16.93 -20.99
CA LYS A 142 -2.20 18.06 -20.05
C LYS A 142 -1.96 17.61 -18.60
N ALA A 143 -2.50 16.48 -18.19
CA ALA A 143 -2.27 15.94 -16.84
C ALA A 143 -0.79 15.60 -16.61
N ILE A 144 -0.10 15.05 -17.61
CA ILE A 144 1.35 14.78 -17.58
C ILE A 144 2.16 16.08 -17.55
N GLU A 145 1.79 17.07 -18.37
CA GLU A 145 2.48 18.37 -18.42
C GLU A 145 2.41 19.12 -17.09
N ALA A 146 1.36 18.89 -16.30
CA ALA A 146 1.20 19.45 -14.97
C ALA A 146 2.12 18.81 -13.91
N PHE A 147 2.88 17.75 -14.25
CA PHE A 147 3.82 17.14 -13.33
C PHE A 147 4.94 18.13 -12.99
N VAL A 148 5.15 18.35 -11.69
CA VAL A 148 6.31 19.09 -11.21
C VAL A 148 7.56 18.23 -11.47
N ARG A 149 8.54 18.81 -12.14
CA ARG A 149 9.82 18.17 -12.46
C ARG A 149 10.84 18.41 -11.37
#